data_AF-A0A257GTY0-F1
#
_entry.id   AF-A0A257GTY0-F1
#
_cell.length_a   1.000
_cell.length_b   1.000
_cell.length_c   1.000
_cell.angle_alpha   90.00
_cell.angle_beta   90.00
_cell.angle_gamma   90.00
#
_symmetry.space_group_name_H-M   'P 1'
#
loop_
_entity.id
_entity.type
_entity.pdbx_description
1 polymer ?
#
loop_
_entity_poly.entity_id
_entity_poly.type
_entity_poly.pdbx_seq_one_letter_code
_entity_poly.pdbx_strand_id
1 'polypeptide(L)'
;MADAEILAILTHADVSLIVTDAAHQAHEVVTSSGLQLRDVNRLGAGGSVVSRSDSPAPLAGHIDSPVLLVYTSGTTGQPKGALHTQAGLIANC
;
A
#
# COMPACT_ATOMS: atom_id res chain seq x y z
N MET A 1 -17.71 10.79 3.29
CA MET A 1 -16.97 11.43 2.18
C MET A 1 -15.62 10.78 1.99
N ALA A 2 -14.83 10.59 3.06
CA ALA A 2 -13.58 9.83 3.02
C ALA A 2 -13.74 8.41 2.48
N ASP A 3 -14.81 7.68 2.84
CA ASP A 3 -15.05 6.30 2.40
C ASP A 3 -15.19 6.16 0.88
N ALA A 4 -15.90 7.09 0.24
CA ALA A 4 -16.07 7.09 -1.21
C ALA A 4 -14.75 7.38 -1.94
N GLU A 5 -13.94 8.27 -1.38
CA GLU A 5 -12.60 8.57 -1.90
C GLU A 5 -11.67 7.35 -1.74
N ILE A 6 -11.66 6.71 -0.58
CA ILE A 6 -10.87 5.50 -0.33
C ILE A 6 -11.30 4.38 -1.27
N LEU A 7 -12.61 4.15 -1.46
CA LEU A 7 -13.10 3.12 -2.38
C LEU A 7 -12.68 3.41 -3.83
N ALA A 8 -12.74 4.67 -4.26
CA ALA A 8 -12.27 5.08 -5.59
C ALA A 8 -10.77 4.83 -5.75
N ILE A 9 -9.97 5.12 -4.72
CA ILE A 9 -8.53 4.84 -4.70
C ILE A 9 -8.25 3.34 -4.78
N LEU A 10 -8.91 2.53 -3.95
CA LEU A 10 -8.71 1.07 -3.93
C LEU A 10 -9.06 0.45 -5.29
N THR A 11 -10.14 0.92 -5.90
CA THR A 11 -10.58 0.45 -7.22
C THR A 11 -9.62 0.89 -8.33
N HIS A 12 -9.23 2.17 -8.36
CA HIS A 12 -8.33 2.70 -9.40
C HIS A 12 -6.91 2.09 -9.30
N ALA A 13 -6.44 1.83 -8.08
CA ALA A 13 -5.14 1.21 -7.85
C ALA A 13 -5.12 -0.29 -8.15
N ASP A 14 -6.28 -0.94 -8.33
CA ASP A 14 -6.43 -2.38 -8.54
C ASP A 14 -5.66 -3.21 -7.50
N VAL A 15 -5.78 -2.81 -6.22
CA VAL A 15 -5.05 -3.46 -5.13
C VAL A 15 -5.70 -4.79 -4.74
N SER A 16 -4.88 -5.78 -4.39
CA SER A 16 -5.34 -7.08 -3.91
C SER A 16 -5.22 -7.28 -2.39
N LEU A 17 -4.51 -6.38 -1.71
CA LEU A 17 -4.15 -6.48 -0.29
C LEU A 17 -4.24 -5.10 0.38
N ILE A 18 -4.91 -5.04 1.53
CA ILE A 18 -4.87 -3.92 2.45
C ILE A 18 -4.07 -4.33 3.69
N VAL A 19 -3.07 -3.53 4.02
CA VAL A 19 -2.34 -3.61 5.29
C VAL A 19 -2.88 -2.52 6.21
N THR A 20 -3.32 -2.89 7.41
CA THR A 20 -4.00 -1.98 8.33
C THR A 20 -3.74 -2.36 9.78
N ASP A 21 -3.87 -1.43 10.71
CA ASP A 21 -3.88 -1.71 12.16
C ASP A 21 -5.31 -2.07 12.65
N ALA A 22 -5.42 -2.40 13.94
CA ALA A 22 -6.69 -2.75 14.57
C ALA A 22 -7.71 -1.59 14.61
N ALA A 23 -7.24 -0.34 14.68
CA ALA A 23 -8.12 0.83 14.76
C ALA A 23 -8.84 1.08 13.43
N HIS A 24 -8.19 0.77 12.31
CA HIS A 24 -8.72 1.00 10.95
C HIS A 24 -9.34 -0.25 10.31
N GLN A 25 -9.11 -1.44 10.87
CA GLN A 25 -9.70 -2.71 10.37
C GLN A 25 -11.23 -2.73 10.35
N ALA A 26 -11.88 -2.03 11.29
CA ALA A 26 -13.34 -1.99 11.41
C ALA A 26 -14.01 -0.96 10.48
N HIS A 27 -13.23 -0.19 9.72
CA HIS A 27 -13.79 0.83 8.81
C HIS A 27 -14.62 0.17 7.71
N GLU A 28 -15.77 0.77 7.37
CA GLU A 28 -16.75 0.15 6.44
C GLU A 28 -16.12 -0.13 5.08
N VAL A 29 -15.41 0.85 4.50
CA VAL A 29 -14.70 0.67 3.23
C VAL A 29 -13.70 -0.50 3.24
N VAL A 30 -13.07 -0.80 4.38
CA VAL A 30 -12.09 -1.89 4.51
C VAL A 30 -12.82 -3.23 4.60
N THR A 31 -13.83 -3.32 5.48
CA THR A 31 -14.60 -4.55 5.72
C THR A 31 -15.46 -4.95 4.51
N SER A 32 -15.96 -3.99 3.73
CA SER A 32 -16.77 -4.22 2.53
C SER A 32 -15.97 -4.39 1.23
N SER A 33 -14.65 -4.12 1.25
CA SER A 33 -13.80 -4.18 0.05
C SER A 33 -13.67 -5.58 -0.56
N GLY A 34 -13.86 -6.64 0.22
CA GLY A 34 -13.58 -8.03 -0.20
C GLY A 34 -12.10 -8.35 -0.45
N LEU A 35 -11.20 -7.40 -0.18
CA LEU A 35 -9.76 -7.54 -0.38
C LEU A 35 -9.12 -8.34 0.76
N GLN A 36 -7.93 -8.88 0.51
CA GLN A 36 -7.16 -9.50 1.58
C GLN A 36 -6.79 -8.45 2.63
N LEU A 37 -7.08 -8.71 3.89
CA LEU A 37 -6.72 -7.83 5.00
C LEU A 37 -5.55 -8.44 5.78
N ARG A 38 -4.53 -7.64 6.07
CA ARG A 38 -3.39 -8.05 6.90
C ARG A 38 -3.14 -7.02 8.01
N ASP A 39 -3.10 -7.51 9.24
CA ASP A 39 -2.69 -6.69 10.38
C ASP A 39 -1.22 -6.30 10.25
N VAL A 40 -0.92 -5.00 10.34
CA VAL A 40 0.44 -4.46 10.25
C VAL A 40 1.38 -5.10 11.29
N ASN A 41 0.88 -5.43 12.49
CA ASN A 41 1.64 -6.06 13.56
C ASN A 41 1.87 -7.56 13.34
N ARG A 42 1.25 -8.14 12.31
CA ARG A 42 1.40 -9.55 11.94
C ARG A 42 2.13 -9.75 10.62
N LEU A 43 2.65 -8.68 10.01
CA LEU A 43 3.55 -8.77 8.86
C LEU A 43 4.82 -9.52 9.28
N GLY A 44 4.96 -10.76 8.82
CA GLY A 44 6.07 -11.66 9.17
C GLY A 44 5.72 -12.81 10.12
N ALA A 45 4.50 -12.87 10.68
CA ALA A 45 4.09 -13.91 11.64
C ALA A 45 3.49 -15.18 10.99
N GLY A 46 3.48 -15.28 9.65
CA GLY A 46 2.66 -16.23 8.89
C GLY A 46 3.36 -17.43 8.25
N GLY A 47 4.64 -17.67 8.53
CA GLY A 47 5.38 -18.82 8.00
C GLY A 47 6.65 -19.04 8.82
N SER A 48 7.02 -20.33 9.04
CA SER A 48 8.19 -20.84 9.79
C SER A 48 9.11 -19.74 10.29
N VAL A 49 9.14 -19.52 11.62
CA VAL A 49 10.04 -18.59 12.34
C VAL A 49 11.07 -18.00 11.38
N VAL A 50 10.71 -16.89 10.72
CA VAL A 50 11.70 -16.12 9.99
C VAL A 50 12.53 -15.54 11.11
N SER A 51 13.56 -16.29 11.53
CA SER A 51 14.61 -15.76 12.36
C SER A 51 15.02 -14.50 11.66
N ARG A 52 14.77 -13.34 12.30
CA ARG A 52 15.05 -12.04 11.73
C ARG A 52 16.47 -12.12 11.16
N SER A 53 16.56 -12.20 9.84
CA SER A 53 17.85 -12.32 9.20
C SER A 53 18.44 -10.93 9.27
N ASP A 54 19.55 -10.78 9.99
CA ASP A 54 20.34 -9.54 9.93
C ASP A 54 20.96 -9.35 8.53
N SER A 55 20.96 -10.39 7.69
CA SER A 55 21.29 -10.24 6.28
C SER A 55 20.08 -9.69 5.52
N PRO A 56 20.23 -8.56 4.82
CA PRO A 56 19.16 -8.00 4.00
C PRO A 56 18.71 -9.01 2.94
N ALA A 57 17.43 -8.96 2.58
CA ALA A 57 16.93 -9.71 1.45
C ALA A 57 17.76 -9.36 0.19
N PRO A 58 17.97 -10.31 -0.73
CA PRO A 58 18.61 -10.01 -2.00
C PRO A 58 17.94 -8.80 -2.65
N LEU A 59 18.75 -7.85 -3.13
CA LEU A 59 18.23 -6.69 -3.85
C LEU A 59 17.46 -7.19 -5.08
N ALA A 60 16.19 -6.84 -5.14
CA ALA A 60 15.30 -7.12 -6.25
C ALA A 60 14.73 -5.79 -6.76
N GLY A 61 14.60 -5.66 -8.08
CA GLY A 61 14.06 -4.47 -8.74
C GLY A 61 15.05 -3.75 -9.66
N HIS A 62 14.53 -2.80 -10.44
CA HIS A 62 15.27 -1.90 -11.33
C HIS A 62 15.05 -0.44 -10.89
N ILE A 63 15.94 0.48 -11.26
CA ILE A 63 15.81 1.91 -10.90
C ILE A 63 14.50 2.54 -11.40
N ASP A 64 13.96 2.04 -12.51
CA ASP A 64 12.66 2.46 -13.07
C ASP A 64 11.46 1.71 -12.48
N SER A 65 11.66 0.82 -11.51
CA SER A 65 10.55 0.08 -10.89
C SER A 65 9.67 1.02 -10.07
N PRO A 66 8.33 0.89 -10.16
CA PRO A 66 7.42 1.63 -9.31
C PRO A 66 7.58 1.19 -7.85
N VAL A 67 7.69 2.16 -6.93
CA VAL A 67 7.88 1.90 -5.50
C VAL A 67 6.86 2.60 -4.61
N LEU A 68 6.17 3.61 -5.14
CA LEU A 68 5.18 4.37 -4.38
C LEU A 68 4.12 4.95 -5.33
N LEU A 69 2.85 4.75 -5.01
CA LEU A 69 1.72 5.40 -5.65
C LEU A 69 0.98 6.24 -4.60
N VAL A 70 0.99 7.56 -4.74
CA VAL A 70 0.32 8.48 -3.82
C VAL A 70 -0.88 9.12 -4.50
N TYR A 71 -2.02 9.15 -3.83
CA TYR A 71 -3.19 9.85 -4.35
C TYR A 71 -3.30 11.26 -3.79
N THR A 72 -3.75 12.16 -4.65
CA THR A 72 -4.10 13.54 -4.29
C THR A 72 -5.58 13.77 -4.56
N SER A 73 -6.20 14.67 -3.79
CA SER A 73 -7.64 14.93 -3.83
C SER A 73 -8.16 15.41 -5.19
N GLY A 74 -7.27 15.86 -6.09
CA GLY A 74 -7.58 16.20 -7.47
C GLY A 74 -8.59 17.35 -7.59
N THR A 75 -8.19 18.50 -8.13
CA THR A 75 -9.10 19.64 -8.35
C THR A 75 -10.31 19.34 -9.26
N THR A 76 -10.26 18.23 -10.01
CA THR A 76 -11.30 17.75 -10.94
C THR A 76 -12.29 16.77 -10.30
N GLY A 77 -12.23 16.56 -8.97
CA GLY A 77 -13.17 15.73 -8.22
C GLY A 77 -12.91 14.22 -8.29
N GLN A 78 -11.89 13.78 -9.02
CA GLN A 78 -11.44 12.39 -9.05
C GLN A 78 -10.01 12.27 -8.51
N PRO A 79 -9.71 11.29 -7.64
CA PRO A 79 -8.37 11.06 -7.13
C PRO A 79 -7.37 10.83 -8.27
N LYS A 80 -6.18 11.45 -8.17
CA LYS A 80 -5.10 11.26 -9.14
C LYS A 80 -3.92 10.57 -8.47
N GLY A 81 -3.49 9.45 -9.05
CA GLY A 81 -2.32 8.69 -8.61
C GLY A 81 -1.02 9.25 -9.18
N ALA A 82 -0.13 9.71 -8.32
CA ALA A 82 1.25 10.05 -8.64
C ALA A 82 2.15 8.83 -8.39
N LEU A 83 2.66 8.23 -9.46
CA LEU A 83 3.54 7.07 -9.42
C LEU A 83 5.00 7.50 -9.35
N HIS A 84 5.70 7.06 -8.32
CA HIS A 84 7.14 7.27 -8.14
C HIS A 84 7.91 5.97 -8.38
N THR A 85 8.98 6.08 -9.16
CA THR A 85 9.97 5.02 -9.33
C THR A 85 11.06 5.11 -8.26
N GLN A 86 11.88 4.07 -8.13
CA GLN A 86 13.04 4.09 -7.26
C GLN A 86 14.00 5.26 -7.59
N ALA A 87 14.25 5.51 -8.88
CA ALA A 87 15.05 6.63 -9.36
C ALA A 87 14.49 7.98 -8.89
N GLY A 88 13.19 8.16 -9.10
CA GLY A 88 12.50 9.41 -8.80
C GLY A 88 12.47 9.71 -7.30
N LEU A 89 12.44 8.68 -6.45
CA LEU A 89 12.51 8.87 -5.00
C LEU A 89 13.93 9.23 -4.55
N ILE A 90 14.94 8.50 -5.03
CA ILE A 90 16.36 8.72 -4.67
C ILE A 90 16.85 10.10 -5.10
N ALA A 91 16.40 10.61 -6.26
CA ALA A 91 16.81 11.92 -6.76
C ALA A 91 16.42 13.09 -5.86
N ASN A 92 15.48 12.89 -4.93
CA ASN A 92 14.99 13.91 -3.99
C ASN A 92 15.48 13.70 -2.55
N CYS A 93 16.40 12.75 -2.34
CA CYS A 93 17.01 12.47 -1.04
C CYS A 93 18.29 13.28 -0.80
#